data_AF-A0A8C5PL87-F1
#
_entry.id   AF-A0A8C5PL87-F1
#
_cell.length_a   1.000
_cell.length_b   1.000
_cell.length_c   1.000
_cell.angle_alpha   90.00
_cell.angle_beta   90.00
_cell.angle_gamma   90.00
#
_symmetry.space_group_name_H-M   'P 1'
#
loop_
_entity.id
_entity.type
_entity.pdbx_description
1 polymer ?
#
loop_
_entity_poly.entity_id
_entity_poly.type
_entity_poly.pdbx_seq_one_letter_code
_entity_poly.pdbx_strand_id
1 'polypeptide(L)'
;MILYPLLTAAAGIPSRMKMNMILLLLYVCLTCCSGHGDGSFGLSSEEHHDHHEHNGDYDKKMFLGGEEEAEDFSDLSPEEQLKRLRSIIRKIDQNADGYLTEEELSMWIQKSFRHYILEDTKEQFAEFDKDRSGIVSWDEYNIQMYDRIIDYDENMVLQDDEEESFRLIHFKDKKRFDHADRDGSPGLNLMEFTDFEHPEETDHMLEFVIDGALEEHDKDGDGFVSLAEYLGEYTDDEESVEYPQWIIVEKDRFVNDYDKDGDGKLNPAELLLWIVPNNKGISQEEIKVVVAGLAGKDPVQCSRDVVICPDMSLEEARAQGPYDVVVLPGGNLGAQNLSESPAVKEVLAEQDSRKGFIAAICAGPTALLAHGIGFGRSVTTHPLAKDKMMAGDHYKYSEKRVEKDEHFITSRGPGTSFEFGLRIVECLLGQEVADQVKAPMIL
;
A
#
# COMPACT_ATOMS: atom_id res chain seq x y z
N MET A 1 6.97 -14.43 -8.95
CA MET A 1 6.98 -12.97 -8.72
C MET A 1 5.62 -12.31 -8.91
N ILE A 2 4.63 -12.93 -9.57
CA ILE A 2 3.37 -12.25 -9.91
C ILE A 2 2.23 -12.47 -8.89
N LEU A 3 2.18 -13.60 -8.18
CA LEU A 3 1.12 -13.87 -7.20
C LEU A 3 1.31 -13.21 -5.83
N TYR A 4 2.54 -12.78 -5.49
CA TYR A 4 2.82 -12.10 -4.23
C TYR A 4 2.33 -10.63 -4.23
N PRO A 5 2.55 -9.83 -5.29
CA PRO A 5 2.01 -8.46 -5.38
C PRO A 5 0.48 -8.38 -5.58
N LEU A 6 -0.17 -9.48 -6.01
CA LEU A 6 -1.61 -9.55 -6.28
C LEU A 6 -2.47 -9.62 -5.03
N LEU A 7 -1.93 -10.23 -3.98
CA LEU A 7 -2.65 -10.50 -2.74
C LEU A 7 -2.44 -9.38 -1.71
N THR A 8 -1.36 -8.60 -1.86
CA THR A 8 -1.13 -7.35 -1.11
C THR A 8 -1.93 -6.17 -1.66
N ALA A 9 -2.19 -6.09 -2.97
CA ALA A 9 -2.95 -4.98 -3.56
C ALA A 9 -4.48 -4.95 -3.27
N ALA A 10 -4.98 -5.83 -2.37
CA ALA A 10 -6.40 -5.93 -1.96
C ALA A 10 -6.78 -5.12 -0.71
N ALA A 11 -5.86 -4.28 -0.21
CA ALA A 11 -5.92 -3.63 1.09
C ALA A 11 -6.57 -2.23 1.04
N GLY A 12 -7.88 -2.16 0.73
CA GLY A 12 -8.59 -0.89 0.62
C GLY A 12 -10.02 -0.77 1.19
N ILE A 13 -10.71 -1.85 1.63
CA ILE A 13 -12.15 -1.77 2.01
C ILE A 13 -12.46 -2.48 3.34
N PRO A 14 -13.23 -1.87 4.26
CA PRO A 14 -13.49 -2.41 5.60
C PRO A 14 -14.56 -3.52 5.61
N SER A 15 -14.23 -4.70 6.15
CA SER A 15 -14.82 -5.19 7.43
C SER A 15 -14.72 -6.71 7.68
N ARG A 16 -14.47 -7.02 8.97
CA ARG A 16 -14.82 -8.25 9.72
C ARG A 16 -14.31 -9.61 9.22
N MET A 17 -13.01 -9.86 9.37
CA MET A 17 -12.44 -11.04 10.05
C MET A 17 -10.93 -11.13 9.77
N LYS A 18 -10.13 -11.38 10.81
CA LYS A 18 -8.72 -11.76 10.64
C LYS A 18 -8.68 -13.12 9.92
N MET A 19 -8.20 -13.16 8.68
CA MET A 19 -8.14 -14.36 7.85
C MET A 19 -6.69 -14.73 7.54
N ASN A 20 -6.35 -16.00 7.73
CA ASN A 20 -5.02 -16.56 7.52
C ASN A 20 -5.04 -17.34 6.19
N MET A 21 -4.06 -17.15 5.31
CA MET A 21 -3.93 -17.91 4.06
C MET A 21 -2.59 -18.69 3.97
N ILE A 22 -2.58 -19.91 3.42
CA ILE A 22 -1.35 -20.62 3.01
C ILE A 22 -1.20 -20.57 1.49
N LEU A 23 -0.07 -20.03 1.01
CA LEU A 23 0.34 -19.99 -0.38
C LEU A 23 1.63 -20.79 -0.58
N LEU A 24 1.53 -22.03 -1.04
CA LEU A 24 2.68 -22.71 -1.64
C LEU A 24 2.79 -22.20 -3.08
N LEU A 25 3.83 -21.46 -3.48
CA LEU A 25 3.99 -21.05 -4.89
C LEU A 25 5.42 -20.92 -5.42
N LEU A 26 5.62 -21.44 -6.64
CA LEU A 26 6.77 -21.22 -7.50
C LEU A 26 6.36 -20.88 -8.93
N TYR A 27 7.04 -19.90 -9.55
CA TYR A 27 6.62 -19.31 -10.82
C TYR A 27 7.74 -19.14 -11.88
N VAL A 28 7.30 -18.93 -13.13
CA VAL A 28 7.94 -19.00 -14.46
C VAL A 28 8.30 -17.60 -15.03
N CYS A 29 9.46 -17.45 -15.69
CA CYS A 29 9.88 -16.22 -16.39
C CYS A 29 9.37 -16.10 -17.84
N LEU A 30 9.25 -14.85 -18.31
CA LEU A 30 9.06 -14.40 -19.70
C LEU A 30 10.37 -13.76 -20.26
N THR A 31 10.52 -13.76 -21.59
CA THR A 31 11.60 -13.18 -22.44
C THR A 31 10.93 -12.26 -23.48
N CYS A 32 11.43 -11.13 -24.04
CA CYS A 32 12.79 -10.65 -24.35
C CYS A 32 12.77 -9.16 -24.86
N CYS A 33 13.89 -8.43 -24.66
CA CYS A 33 14.64 -7.51 -25.56
C CYS A 33 14.24 -6.02 -25.89
N SER A 34 15.00 -5.08 -25.29
CA SER A 34 15.92 -4.03 -25.82
C SER A 34 15.53 -2.94 -26.86
N GLY A 35 15.86 -1.66 -26.56
CA GLY A 35 16.11 -0.56 -27.52
C GLY A 35 16.44 0.80 -26.87
N HIS A 36 17.45 1.54 -27.35
CA HIS A 36 18.10 2.75 -26.78
C HIS A 36 17.45 4.11 -27.15
N GLY A 37 17.80 5.20 -26.44
CA GLY A 37 17.82 6.58 -26.99
C GLY A 37 17.97 7.72 -25.96
N ASP A 38 18.87 8.67 -26.24
CA ASP A 38 19.39 9.78 -25.40
C ASP A 38 18.47 11.02 -25.21
N GLY A 39 18.70 11.80 -24.14
CA GLY A 39 18.95 13.26 -24.27
C GLY A 39 18.02 14.30 -23.59
N SER A 40 18.60 14.99 -22.59
CA SER A 40 18.47 16.43 -22.19
C SER A 40 17.33 16.97 -21.30
N PHE A 41 17.74 17.33 -20.07
CA PHE A 41 17.54 18.58 -19.29
C PHE A 41 16.15 19.25 -19.17
N GLY A 42 15.68 19.33 -17.92
CA GLY A 42 14.78 20.36 -17.39
C GLY A 42 14.50 20.13 -15.90
N LEU A 43 14.84 21.08 -15.02
CA LEU A 43 14.44 21.10 -13.61
C LEU A 43 12.92 21.35 -13.51
N SER A 44 12.14 20.49 -12.85
CA SER A 44 10.81 20.86 -12.35
C SER A 44 10.26 19.81 -11.40
N SER A 45 9.80 20.23 -10.21
CA SER A 45 8.60 19.73 -9.52
C SER A 45 7.97 18.42 -10.06
N GLU A 46 8.65 17.28 -9.94
CA GLU A 46 8.10 16.03 -10.44
C GLU A 46 7.07 15.51 -9.43
N GLU A 47 5.81 15.69 -9.79
CA GLU A 47 4.64 15.06 -9.20
C GLU A 47 4.91 13.57 -8.97
N HIS A 48 4.35 13.00 -7.89
CA HIS A 48 4.30 11.55 -7.64
C HIS A 48 3.75 10.72 -8.82
N HIS A 49 3.18 11.39 -9.82
CA HIS A 49 2.72 10.85 -11.08
C HIS A 49 3.18 11.75 -12.22
N ASP A 50 4.13 11.28 -13.03
CA ASP A 50 4.32 11.83 -14.37
C ASP A 50 3.46 10.99 -15.32
N HIS A 51 2.40 11.58 -15.89
CA HIS A 51 1.56 10.96 -16.92
C HIS A 51 1.13 9.50 -16.66
N HIS A 52 0.60 9.19 -15.47
CA HIS A 52 0.09 7.86 -15.08
C HIS A 52 1.16 6.73 -15.02
N GLU A 53 2.45 7.05 -15.02
CA GLU A 53 3.53 6.08 -14.72
C GLU A 53 4.17 6.35 -13.35
N HIS A 54 4.52 5.26 -12.65
CA HIS A 54 5.08 5.27 -11.31
C HIS A 54 6.57 5.66 -11.34
N ASN A 55 6.97 6.70 -10.61
CA ASN A 55 8.36 7.18 -10.60
C ASN A 55 9.28 6.28 -9.73
N GLY A 56 9.96 5.32 -10.35
CA GLY A 56 10.89 4.41 -9.66
C GLY A 56 12.16 5.09 -9.11
N ASP A 57 12.51 6.28 -9.62
CA ASP A 57 13.64 7.05 -9.08
C ASP A 57 13.26 7.74 -7.77
N TYR A 58 12.00 8.14 -7.61
CA TYR A 58 11.45 8.64 -6.34
C TYR A 58 11.56 7.59 -5.23
N ASP A 59 11.11 6.35 -5.47
CA ASP A 59 11.22 5.24 -4.51
C ASP A 59 12.65 4.97 -4.08
N LYS A 60 13.59 5.05 -5.04
CA LYS A 60 15.01 4.85 -4.77
C LYS A 60 15.57 5.97 -3.89
N LYS A 61 15.18 7.23 -4.14
CA LYS A 61 15.53 8.38 -3.30
C LYS A 61 14.99 8.20 -1.88
N MET A 62 13.72 7.80 -1.76
CA MET A 62 13.07 7.57 -0.47
C MET A 62 13.68 6.42 0.33
N PHE A 63 14.04 5.31 -0.33
CA PHE A 63 14.69 4.19 0.34
C PHE A 63 16.09 4.53 0.86
N LEU A 64 16.85 5.33 0.11
CA LEU A 64 18.25 5.66 0.40
C LEU A 64 18.41 6.84 1.36
N GLY A 65 17.36 7.61 1.58
CA GLY A 65 17.29 8.66 2.60
C GLY A 65 17.43 10.08 2.08
N GLY A 66 17.28 10.31 0.77
CA GLY A 66 17.40 11.63 0.15
C GLY A 66 17.99 11.59 -1.26
N GLU A 67 17.96 12.74 -1.93
CA GLU A 67 18.51 12.92 -3.27
C GLU A 67 20.04 12.84 -3.27
N GLU A 68 20.69 13.52 -2.34
CA GLU A 68 22.16 13.49 -2.18
C GLU A 68 22.65 12.05 -1.91
N GLU A 69 21.99 11.30 -1.02
CA GLU A 69 22.33 9.91 -0.72
C GLU A 69 22.10 8.98 -1.91
N ALA A 70 21.09 9.24 -2.74
CA ALA A 70 20.77 8.43 -3.91
C ALA A 70 21.76 8.68 -5.06
N GLU A 71 22.17 9.93 -5.28
CA GLU A 71 23.22 10.32 -6.21
C GLU A 71 24.56 9.72 -5.79
N ASP A 72 24.96 9.95 -4.53
CA ASP A 72 26.13 9.35 -3.90
C ASP A 72 26.16 7.83 -4.11
N PHE A 73 25.03 7.17 -3.88
CA PHE A 73 24.93 5.72 -4.01
C PHE A 73 25.09 5.26 -5.46
N SER A 74 24.57 6.03 -6.43
CA SER A 74 24.67 5.70 -7.85
C SER A 74 26.10 5.79 -8.40
N ASP A 75 26.91 6.68 -7.81
CA ASP A 75 28.32 6.89 -8.17
C ASP A 75 29.27 5.85 -7.56
N LEU A 76 28.80 5.05 -6.61
CA LEU A 76 29.61 4.00 -5.96
C LEU A 76 29.83 2.79 -6.86
N SER A 77 30.96 2.11 -6.67
CA SER A 77 31.20 0.81 -7.30
C SER A 77 30.20 -0.24 -6.80
N PRO A 78 29.91 -1.33 -7.56
CA PRO A 78 28.98 -2.36 -7.13
C PRO A 78 29.31 -3.00 -5.76
N GLU A 79 30.59 -3.09 -5.41
CA GLU A 79 31.02 -3.59 -4.09
C GLU A 79 30.70 -2.61 -2.95
N GLU A 80 30.83 -1.31 -3.21
CA GLU A 80 30.53 -0.24 -2.26
C GLU A 80 29.02 -0.01 -2.11
N GLN A 81 28.25 -0.09 -3.20
CA GLN A 81 26.79 -0.11 -3.17
C GLN A 81 26.29 -1.24 -2.26
N LEU A 82 26.85 -2.45 -2.43
CA LEU A 82 26.46 -3.61 -1.62
C LEU A 82 26.85 -3.46 -0.14
N LYS A 83 27.96 -2.76 0.14
CA LYS A 83 28.38 -2.40 1.50
C LYS A 83 27.44 -1.35 2.12
N ARG A 84 27.01 -0.34 1.36
CA ARG A 84 26.08 0.72 1.81
C ARG A 84 24.69 0.15 2.04
N LEU A 85 24.20 -0.73 1.15
CA LEU A 85 22.94 -1.45 1.31
C LEU A 85 22.95 -2.33 2.57
N ARG A 86 24.04 -3.06 2.85
CA ARG A 86 24.20 -3.83 4.09
C ARG A 86 24.18 -2.96 5.35
N SER A 87 24.67 -1.72 5.26
CA SER A 87 24.62 -0.76 6.36
C SER A 87 23.18 -0.28 6.61
N ILE A 88 22.44 0.00 5.53
CA ILE A 88 21.03 0.38 5.59
C ILE A 88 20.19 -0.75 6.17
N ILE A 89 20.33 -1.98 5.67
CA ILE A 89 19.60 -3.17 6.17
C ILE A 89 19.77 -3.33 7.70
N ARG A 90 20.96 -3.09 8.24
CA ARG A 90 21.21 -3.13 9.70
C ARG A 90 20.52 -2.01 10.48
N LYS A 91 20.19 -0.89 9.83
CA LYS A 91 19.42 0.20 10.44
C LYS A 91 17.91 -0.06 10.36
N ILE A 92 17.46 -0.82 9.36
CA ILE A 92 16.07 -1.25 9.19
C ILE A 92 15.74 -2.37 10.20
N ASP A 93 16.63 -3.36 10.31
CA ASP A 93 16.54 -4.47 11.28
C ASP A 93 16.75 -3.96 12.72
N GLN A 94 15.70 -3.41 13.33
CA GLN A 94 15.75 -2.83 14.68
C GLN A 94 15.91 -3.89 15.75
N ASN A 95 15.35 -5.09 15.52
CA ASN A 95 15.38 -6.17 16.49
C ASN A 95 16.68 -7.02 16.40
N ALA A 96 17.50 -6.79 15.36
CA ALA A 96 18.76 -7.44 15.06
C ALA A 96 18.66 -8.96 14.88
N ASP A 97 17.51 -9.46 14.42
CA ASP A 97 17.27 -10.88 14.17
C ASP A 97 17.79 -11.34 12.80
N GLY A 98 18.25 -10.40 11.95
CA GLY A 98 18.81 -10.65 10.64
C GLY A 98 17.78 -10.76 9.52
N TYR A 99 16.50 -10.54 9.81
CA TYR A 99 15.39 -10.48 8.86
C TYR A 99 14.82 -9.06 8.83
N LEU A 100 14.15 -8.71 7.73
CA LEU A 100 13.41 -7.46 7.63
C LEU A 100 11.92 -7.79 7.63
N THR A 101 11.21 -7.30 8.63
CA THR A 101 9.75 -7.37 8.68
C THR A 101 9.11 -6.21 7.91
N GLU A 102 7.85 -6.35 7.55
CA GLU A 102 7.07 -5.28 6.93
C GLU A 102 6.98 -4.07 7.87
N GLU A 103 6.79 -4.30 9.17
CA GLU A 103 6.77 -3.24 10.16
C GLU A 103 8.11 -2.49 10.22
N GLU A 104 9.24 -3.19 10.16
CA GLU A 104 10.58 -2.58 10.15
C GLU A 104 10.85 -1.78 8.88
N LEU A 105 10.41 -2.29 7.72
CA LEU A 105 10.50 -1.58 6.46
C LEU A 105 9.62 -0.33 6.45
N SER A 106 8.36 -0.43 6.91
CA SER A 106 7.43 0.69 7.00
C SER A 106 7.95 1.77 7.96
N MET A 107 8.47 1.37 9.13
CA MET A 107 9.12 2.27 10.07
C MET A 107 10.36 2.94 9.46
N TRP A 108 11.16 2.21 8.68
CA TRP A 108 12.32 2.79 7.99
C TRP A 108 11.88 3.81 6.93
N ILE A 109 10.89 3.48 6.12
CA ILE A 109 10.35 4.37 5.10
C ILE A 109 9.86 5.67 5.74
N GLN A 110 9.03 5.60 6.78
CA GLN A 110 8.56 6.79 7.52
C GLN A 110 9.72 7.59 8.11
N LYS A 111 10.73 6.90 8.65
CA LYS A 111 11.93 7.56 9.20
C LYS A 111 12.75 8.25 8.12
N SER A 112 12.87 7.65 6.93
CA SER A 112 13.56 8.23 5.78
C SER A 112 12.79 9.43 5.22
N PHE A 113 11.47 9.34 5.10
CA PHE A 113 10.61 10.48 4.74
C PHE A 113 10.82 11.64 5.70
N ARG A 114 10.72 11.40 7.01
CA ARG A 114 10.94 12.45 8.01
C ARG A 114 12.37 13.01 7.98
N HIS A 115 13.36 12.19 7.65
CA HIS A 115 14.73 12.66 7.50
C HIS A 115 14.89 13.58 6.30
N TYR A 116 14.29 13.22 5.16
CA TYR A 116 14.28 14.02 3.95
C TYR A 116 13.61 15.37 4.17
N ILE A 117 12.42 15.38 4.77
CA ILE A 117 11.69 16.59 5.13
C ILE A 117 12.54 17.48 6.05
N LEU A 118 13.16 16.89 7.08
CA LEU A 118 14.02 17.65 7.99
C LEU A 118 15.23 18.30 7.29
N GLU A 119 15.87 17.61 6.34
CA GLU A 119 17.01 18.21 5.60
C GLU A 119 16.54 19.30 4.63
N ASP A 120 15.39 19.14 3.97
CA ASP A 120 14.79 20.20 3.14
C ASP A 120 14.40 21.43 3.99
N THR A 121 13.70 21.21 5.10
CA THR A 121 13.32 22.29 6.03
C THR A 121 14.55 23.01 6.58
N LYS A 122 15.68 22.34 6.78
CA LYS A 122 16.90 22.96 7.33
C LYS A 122 17.51 24.01 6.42
N GLU A 123 17.41 23.85 5.10
CA GLU A 123 17.82 24.89 4.15
C GLU A 123 16.92 26.12 4.28
N GLN A 124 15.60 25.90 4.33
CA GLN A 124 14.61 26.97 4.50
C GLN A 124 14.76 27.65 5.87
N PHE A 125 14.98 26.89 6.94
CA PHE A 125 15.16 27.37 8.30
C PHE A 125 16.28 28.41 8.39
N ALA A 126 17.38 28.23 7.63
CA ALA A 126 18.48 29.20 7.57
C ALA A 126 18.08 30.52 6.89
N GLU A 127 17.03 30.52 6.06
CA GLU A 127 16.45 31.74 5.52
C GLU A 127 15.57 32.47 6.54
N PHE A 128 14.87 31.76 7.42
CA PHE A 128 14.02 32.35 8.46
C PHE A 128 14.85 32.84 9.66
N ASP A 129 15.82 32.06 10.14
CA ASP A 129 16.73 32.41 11.25
C ASP A 129 17.82 33.40 10.80
N LYS A 130 17.41 34.65 10.54
CA LYS A 130 18.29 35.72 10.03
C LYS A 130 19.37 36.09 11.05
N ASP A 131 19.06 36.03 12.34
CA ASP A 131 19.99 36.38 13.40
C ASP A 131 20.92 35.21 13.81
N ARG A 132 20.66 34.00 13.31
CA ARG A 132 21.40 32.76 13.55
C ARG A 132 21.37 32.35 15.01
N SER A 133 20.26 32.59 15.68
CA SER A 133 20.03 32.20 17.07
C SER A 133 19.79 30.70 17.23
N GLY A 134 19.48 29.99 16.14
CA GLY A 134 19.12 28.58 16.13
C GLY A 134 17.64 28.33 16.45
N ILE A 135 16.83 29.39 16.49
CA ILE A 135 15.38 29.36 16.58
C ILE A 135 14.80 30.35 15.57
N VAL A 136 13.61 30.10 15.06
CA VAL A 136 12.86 31.07 14.26
C VAL A 136 11.89 31.77 15.19
N SER A 137 12.06 33.08 15.41
CA SER A 137 11.08 33.87 16.17
C SER A 137 9.86 34.22 15.33
N TRP A 138 8.74 34.54 15.99
CA TRP A 138 7.53 35.01 15.28
C TRP A 138 7.79 36.27 14.43
N ASP A 139 8.63 37.17 14.92
CA ASP A 139 9.01 38.38 14.19
C ASP A 139 9.80 38.06 12.93
N GLU A 140 10.73 37.11 13.00
CA GLU A 140 11.50 36.63 11.84
C GLU A 140 10.61 35.94 10.81
N TYR A 141 9.69 35.08 11.27
CA TYR A 141 8.69 34.47 10.41
C TYR A 141 7.86 35.53 9.67
N ASN A 142 7.35 36.53 10.39
CA ASN A 142 6.57 37.61 9.78
C ASN A 142 7.35 38.43 8.77
N ILE A 143 8.61 38.76 9.07
CA ILE A 143 9.46 39.50 8.15
C ILE A 143 9.69 38.69 6.88
N GLN A 144 9.94 37.39 6.99
CA GLN A 144 10.21 36.55 5.82
C GLN A 144 8.95 36.28 4.99
N MET A 145 7.80 36.00 5.62
CA MET A 145 6.56 35.70 4.89
C MET A 145 5.83 36.95 4.37
N TYR A 146 5.87 38.05 5.12
CA TYR A 146 5.02 39.22 4.87
C TYR A 146 5.80 40.53 4.61
N ASP A 147 7.15 40.49 4.63
CA ASP A 147 8.05 41.65 4.47
C ASP A 147 7.79 42.79 5.50
N ARG A 148 7.13 42.47 6.62
CA ARG A 148 6.79 43.42 7.70
C ARG A 148 6.54 42.71 9.02
N ILE A 149 6.83 43.39 10.12
CA ILE A 149 6.38 42.96 11.46
C ILE A 149 4.90 43.32 11.58
N ILE A 150 4.08 42.35 11.97
CA ILE A 150 2.63 42.48 12.08
C ILE A 150 2.26 42.36 13.55
N ASP A 151 1.72 43.44 14.12
CA ASP A 151 1.25 43.53 15.51
C ASP A 151 -0.21 43.99 15.49
N TYR A 152 -1.11 43.05 15.16
CA TYR A 152 -2.54 43.26 15.33
C TYR A 152 -2.93 42.88 16.76
N ASP A 153 -3.67 43.76 17.45
CA ASP A 153 -4.37 43.37 18.68
C ASP A 153 -5.40 42.28 18.33
N GLU A 154 -5.38 41.16 19.05
CA GLU A 154 -6.26 40.00 18.84
C GLU A 154 -7.75 40.38 18.74
N ASN A 155 -8.16 41.47 19.39
CA ASN A 155 -9.54 41.95 19.43
C ASN A 155 -9.85 43.12 18.47
N MET A 156 -8.88 43.53 17.65
CA MET A 156 -9.05 44.63 16.70
C MET A 156 -9.85 44.15 15.48
N VAL A 157 -11.02 44.75 15.23
CA VAL A 157 -11.78 44.53 14.00
C VAL A 157 -11.44 45.66 13.03
N LEU A 158 -10.92 45.30 11.86
CA LEU A 158 -10.55 46.24 10.80
C LEU A 158 -11.78 46.56 9.94
N GLN A 159 -11.84 47.79 9.44
CA GLN A 159 -12.97 48.25 8.60
C GLN A 159 -12.80 47.85 7.14
N ASP A 160 -11.59 47.52 6.73
CA ASP A 160 -11.25 47.09 5.39
C ASP A 160 -11.30 45.56 5.34
N ASP A 161 -12.11 45.02 4.43
CA ASP A 161 -12.38 43.59 4.34
C ASP A 161 -11.13 42.78 3.94
N GLU A 162 -10.21 43.38 3.16
CA GLU A 162 -8.93 42.75 2.81
C GLU A 162 -7.98 42.72 4.02
N GLU A 163 -7.88 43.83 4.76
CA GLU A 163 -7.08 43.87 5.99
C GLU A 163 -7.62 42.92 7.07
N GLU A 164 -8.94 42.79 7.22
CA GLU A 164 -9.55 41.87 8.19
C GLU A 164 -9.34 40.41 7.80
N SER A 165 -9.44 40.08 6.51
CA SER A 165 -9.11 38.74 5.99
C SER A 165 -7.65 38.39 6.24
N PHE A 166 -6.75 39.33 5.98
CA PHE A 166 -5.32 39.20 6.26
C PHE A 166 -5.05 39.00 7.77
N ARG A 167 -5.73 39.76 8.64
CA ARG A 167 -5.64 39.62 10.10
C ARG A 167 -6.07 38.23 10.57
N LEU A 168 -7.14 37.68 10.00
CA LEU A 168 -7.64 36.34 10.35
C LEU A 168 -6.66 35.24 9.96
N ILE A 169 -6.08 35.31 8.74
CA ILE A 169 -5.04 34.37 8.29
C ILE A 169 -3.82 34.46 9.20
N HIS A 170 -3.34 35.68 9.46
CA HIS A 170 -2.19 35.92 10.33
C HIS A 170 -2.40 35.39 11.75
N PHE A 171 -3.61 35.56 12.31
CA PHE A 171 -3.96 35.03 13.62
C PHE A 171 -3.98 33.50 13.66
N LYS A 172 -4.44 32.85 12.59
CA LYS A 172 -4.39 31.38 12.46
C LYS A 172 -2.96 30.87 12.38
N ASP A 173 -2.10 31.53 11.61
CA ASP A 173 -0.67 31.22 11.54
C ASP A 173 -0.03 31.35 12.91
N LYS A 174 -0.36 32.41 13.66
CA LYS A 174 0.15 32.61 15.02
C LYS A 174 -0.25 31.47 15.94
N LYS A 175 -1.52 31.07 15.92
CA LYS A 175 -1.99 29.92 16.72
C LYS A 175 -1.26 28.63 16.36
N ARG A 176 -1.06 28.35 15.07
CA ARG A 176 -0.31 27.18 14.60
C ARG A 176 1.13 27.23 15.08
N PHE A 177 1.77 28.39 14.94
CA PHE A 177 3.14 28.61 15.37
C PHE A 177 3.30 28.40 16.88
N ASP A 178 2.43 29.00 17.68
CA ASP A 178 2.47 28.86 19.14
C ASP A 178 2.16 27.44 19.62
N HIS A 179 1.39 26.67 18.85
CA HIS A 179 1.10 25.27 19.17
C HIS A 179 2.23 24.32 18.77
N ALA A 180 2.97 24.64 17.71
CA ALA A 180 4.17 23.92 17.32
C ALA A 180 5.31 24.08 18.35
N ASP A 181 5.34 25.20 19.10
CA ASP A 181 6.26 25.40 20.22
C ASP A 181 5.90 24.49 21.40
N ARG A 182 6.66 23.40 21.55
CA ARG A 182 6.43 22.40 22.59
C ARG A 182 7.35 22.58 23.78
N ASP A 183 8.52 23.16 23.57
CA ASP A 183 9.49 23.40 24.63
C ASP A 183 9.29 24.75 25.36
N GLY A 184 8.40 25.61 24.84
CA GLY A 184 8.03 26.89 25.41
C GLY A 184 9.11 27.96 25.20
N SER A 185 9.95 27.79 24.18
CA SER A 185 11.00 28.72 23.84
C SER A 185 10.43 29.94 23.09
N PRO A 186 11.14 31.08 23.01
CA PRO A 186 10.58 32.29 22.40
C PRO A 186 10.44 32.24 20.87
N GLY A 187 10.51 31.05 20.27
CA GLY A 187 10.46 30.78 18.83
C GLY A 187 10.49 29.27 18.59
N LEU A 188 10.52 28.85 17.32
CA LEU A 188 10.55 27.44 16.95
C LEU A 188 11.98 26.98 16.72
N ASN A 189 12.39 25.91 17.39
CA ASN A 189 13.62 25.21 17.01
C ASN A 189 13.41 24.45 15.68
N LEU A 190 14.48 23.94 15.05
CA LEU A 190 14.39 23.27 13.74
C LEU A 190 13.34 22.16 13.68
N MET A 191 13.18 21.36 14.74
CA MET A 191 12.21 20.26 14.74
C MET A 191 10.77 20.80 14.80
N GLU A 192 10.53 21.78 15.67
CA GLU A 192 9.22 22.42 15.81
C GLU A 192 8.84 23.23 14.58
N PHE A 193 9.83 23.85 13.92
CA PHE A 193 9.64 24.53 12.64
C PHE A 193 9.30 23.53 11.52
N THR A 194 9.96 22.37 11.48
CA THR A 194 9.56 21.27 10.57
C THR A 194 8.15 20.79 10.85
N ASP A 195 7.78 20.60 12.12
CA ASP A 195 6.41 20.21 12.51
C ASP A 195 5.38 21.29 12.14
N PHE A 196 5.76 22.57 12.15
CA PHE A 196 4.92 23.70 11.74
C PHE A 196 4.72 23.79 10.22
N GLU A 197 5.77 23.56 9.42
CA GLU A 197 5.71 23.58 7.94
C GLU A 197 5.10 22.29 7.35
N HIS A 198 5.26 21.16 8.05
CA HIS A 198 4.73 19.84 7.64
C HIS A 198 3.81 19.24 8.71
N PRO A 199 2.70 19.92 9.04
CA PRO A 199 1.80 19.49 10.11
C PRO A 199 1.15 18.13 9.86
N GLU A 200 1.05 17.69 8.60
CA GLU A 200 0.55 16.37 8.17
C GLU A 200 1.40 15.18 8.63
N GLU A 201 2.68 15.42 8.98
CA GLU A 201 3.62 14.37 9.37
C GLU A 201 3.68 14.13 10.89
N THR A 202 2.95 14.93 11.69
CA THR A 202 3.09 14.94 13.15
C THR A 202 1.75 14.99 13.87
N ASP A 203 1.50 13.98 14.72
CA ASP A 203 0.21 13.75 15.36
C ASP A 203 -0.37 14.96 16.11
N HIS A 204 0.49 15.81 16.67
CA HIS A 204 0.07 16.95 17.49
C HIS A 204 -0.35 18.19 16.69
N MET A 205 -0.02 18.25 15.39
CA MET A 205 -0.39 19.34 14.49
C MET A 205 -1.56 18.95 13.56
N LEU A 206 -1.94 17.67 13.52
CA LEU A 206 -3.03 17.16 12.66
C LEU A 206 -4.36 17.87 12.87
N GLU A 207 -4.63 18.41 14.06
CA GLU A 207 -5.86 19.17 14.30
C GLU A 207 -5.95 20.42 13.40
N PHE A 208 -4.83 21.07 13.11
CA PHE A 208 -4.81 22.23 12.21
C PHE A 208 -4.94 21.83 10.74
N VAL A 209 -4.49 20.62 10.38
CA VAL A 209 -4.70 20.06 9.04
C VAL A 209 -6.18 19.78 8.83
N ILE A 210 -6.84 19.18 9.83
CA ILE A 210 -8.28 18.92 9.82
C ILE A 210 -9.07 20.23 9.78
N ASP A 211 -8.75 21.19 10.65
CA ASP A 211 -9.43 22.49 10.69
C ASP A 211 -9.31 23.23 9.35
N GLY A 212 -8.12 23.23 8.74
CA GLY A 212 -7.90 23.86 7.43
C GLY A 212 -8.74 23.23 6.32
N ALA A 213 -8.83 21.90 6.29
CA ALA A 213 -9.66 21.19 5.32
C ALA A 213 -11.16 21.39 5.55
N LEU A 214 -11.62 21.43 6.81
CA LEU A 214 -13.00 21.77 7.13
C LEU A 214 -13.33 23.18 6.64
N GLU A 215 -12.48 24.18 6.88
CA GLU A 215 -12.74 25.54 6.38
C GLU A 215 -12.84 25.63 4.84
N GLU A 216 -12.10 24.79 4.13
CA GLU A 216 -12.15 24.73 2.67
C GLU A 216 -13.40 24.02 2.15
N HIS A 217 -13.81 22.92 2.80
CA HIS A 217 -14.81 22.00 2.27
C HIS A 217 -16.17 22.04 2.99
N ASP A 218 -16.21 22.22 4.32
CA ASP A 218 -17.45 22.33 5.11
C ASP A 218 -18.14 23.68 4.83
N LYS A 219 -19.14 23.67 3.95
CA LYS A 219 -19.86 24.87 3.50
C LYS A 219 -21.02 25.20 4.42
N ASP A 220 -21.60 24.21 5.10
CA ASP A 220 -22.76 24.40 5.97
C ASP A 220 -22.40 24.60 7.45
N GLY A 221 -21.13 24.39 7.80
CA GLY A 221 -20.53 24.63 9.12
C GLY A 221 -20.95 23.59 10.16
N ASP A 222 -21.31 22.38 9.74
CA ASP A 222 -21.74 21.31 10.65
C ASP A 222 -20.57 20.53 11.28
N GLY A 223 -19.34 20.79 10.84
CA GLY A 223 -18.11 20.16 11.32
C GLY A 223 -17.80 18.81 10.67
N PHE A 224 -18.47 18.49 9.57
CA PHE A 224 -18.26 17.29 8.75
C PHE A 224 -18.09 17.69 7.27
N VAL A 225 -17.62 16.77 6.45
CA VAL A 225 -17.62 16.95 4.99
C VAL A 225 -18.59 15.95 4.37
N SER A 226 -19.72 16.44 3.91
CA SER A 226 -20.70 15.63 3.18
C SER A 226 -20.20 15.24 1.79
N LEU A 227 -20.83 14.24 1.16
CA LEU A 227 -20.53 13.88 -0.23
C LEU A 227 -20.69 15.06 -1.20
N ALA A 228 -21.64 15.96 -0.93
CA ALA A 228 -21.86 17.14 -1.77
C ALA A 228 -20.69 18.13 -1.65
N GLU A 229 -20.18 18.33 -0.45
CA GLU A 229 -19.01 19.19 -0.17
C GLU A 229 -17.71 18.61 -0.70
N TYR A 230 -17.55 17.28 -0.58
CA TYR A 230 -16.45 16.53 -1.17
C TYR A 230 -16.40 16.67 -2.71
N LEU A 231 -17.56 16.59 -3.36
CA LEU A 231 -17.67 16.75 -4.82
C LEU A 231 -17.72 18.23 -5.26
N GLY A 232 -17.84 19.19 -4.34
CA GLY A 232 -17.89 20.63 -4.63
C GLY A 232 -18.95 21.05 -5.66
N GLU A 233 -18.60 22.03 -6.49
CA GLU A 233 -19.49 22.63 -7.51
C GLU A 233 -19.90 21.67 -8.65
N TYR A 234 -19.35 20.46 -8.71
CA TYR A 234 -19.70 19.46 -9.74
C TYR A 234 -21.09 18.82 -9.52
N THR A 235 -21.81 19.23 -8.47
CA THR A 235 -23.15 18.77 -8.13
C THR A 235 -24.29 19.58 -8.77
N ASP A 236 -23.99 20.76 -9.35
CA ASP A 236 -25.02 21.72 -9.80
C ASP A 236 -25.67 21.43 -11.16
N ASP A 237 -25.17 20.47 -11.95
CA ASP A 237 -25.78 20.07 -13.23
C ASP A 237 -26.82 18.94 -13.05
N GLU A 238 -27.90 19.23 -12.30
CA GLU A 238 -29.06 18.33 -12.10
C GLU A 238 -29.77 17.91 -13.41
N GLU A 239 -29.48 18.56 -14.55
CA GLU A 239 -30.07 18.23 -15.86
C GLU A 239 -29.28 17.20 -16.69
N SER A 240 -28.10 16.74 -16.23
CA SER A 240 -27.30 15.75 -16.94
C SER A 240 -27.71 14.31 -16.61
N VAL A 241 -28.13 13.55 -17.63
CA VAL A 241 -28.63 12.16 -17.49
C VAL A 241 -27.50 11.13 -17.30
N GLU A 242 -26.23 11.53 -17.49
CA GLU A 242 -25.05 10.69 -17.31
C GLU A 242 -23.95 11.45 -16.55
N TYR A 243 -23.62 11.00 -15.34
CA TYR A 243 -22.45 11.50 -14.61
C TYR A 243 -21.16 11.08 -15.35
N PRO A 244 -20.16 11.96 -15.49
CA PRO A 244 -18.82 11.58 -15.91
C PRO A 244 -18.28 10.39 -15.10
N GLN A 245 -17.59 9.45 -15.74
CA GLN A 245 -17.06 8.24 -15.07
C GLN A 245 -16.20 8.54 -13.84
N TRP A 246 -15.48 9.65 -13.83
CA TRP A 246 -14.65 10.06 -12.68
C TRP A 246 -15.51 10.43 -11.45
N ILE A 247 -16.71 11.01 -11.61
CA ILE A 247 -17.62 11.29 -10.49
C ILE A 247 -18.12 9.98 -9.86
N ILE A 248 -18.31 8.94 -10.67
CA ILE A 248 -18.70 7.61 -10.17
C ILE A 248 -17.58 7.04 -9.30
N VAL A 249 -16.32 7.16 -9.76
CA VAL A 249 -15.14 6.71 -9.00
C VAL A 249 -14.99 7.51 -7.70
N GLU A 250 -15.16 8.83 -7.74
CA GLU A 250 -15.02 9.66 -6.53
C GLU A 250 -16.15 9.45 -5.51
N LYS A 251 -17.38 9.17 -5.98
CA LYS A 251 -18.46 8.71 -5.10
C LYS A 251 -18.16 7.35 -4.46
N ASP A 252 -17.58 6.44 -5.24
CA ASP A 252 -17.18 5.12 -4.75
C ASP A 252 -16.09 5.24 -3.68
N ARG A 253 -15.06 6.06 -3.92
CA ARG A 253 -13.99 6.36 -2.96
C ARG A 253 -14.52 6.98 -1.67
N PHE A 254 -15.39 7.98 -1.78
CA PHE A 254 -16.01 8.59 -0.61
C PHE A 254 -16.68 7.54 0.28
N VAL A 255 -17.47 6.65 -0.30
CA VAL A 255 -18.25 5.65 0.43
C VAL A 255 -17.39 4.50 0.95
N ASN A 256 -16.43 4.04 0.16
CA ASN A 256 -15.69 2.81 0.46
C ASN A 256 -14.35 3.07 1.16
N ASP A 257 -13.68 4.15 0.80
CA ASP A 257 -12.31 4.42 1.22
C ASP A 257 -12.29 5.38 2.42
N TYR A 258 -13.22 6.34 2.50
CA TYR A 258 -13.21 7.40 3.51
C TYR A 258 -14.32 7.32 4.57
N ASP A 259 -15.58 7.12 4.19
CA ASP A 259 -16.75 7.00 5.10
C ASP A 259 -16.75 5.62 5.81
N LYS A 260 -16.00 5.51 6.91
CA LYS A 260 -15.79 4.23 7.62
C LYS A 260 -16.99 3.85 8.48
N ASP A 261 -17.74 4.81 9.00
CA ASP A 261 -18.92 4.54 9.82
C ASP A 261 -20.23 4.45 9.00
N GLY A 262 -20.20 4.86 7.73
CA GLY A 262 -21.28 4.72 6.77
C GLY A 262 -22.44 5.69 7.00
N ASP A 263 -22.18 6.83 7.67
CA ASP A 263 -23.19 7.84 7.96
C ASP A 263 -23.38 8.86 6.81
N GLY A 264 -22.58 8.75 5.75
CA GLY A 264 -22.65 9.55 4.53
C GLY A 264 -21.91 10.89 4.62
N LYS A 265 -21.09 11.10 5.64
CA LYS A 265 -20.28 12.31 5.83
C LYS A 265 -18.95 11.97 6.53
N LEU A 266 -17.89 12.71 6.19
CA LEU A 266 -16.58 12.47 6.78
C LEU A 266 -16.47 13.20 8.11
N ASN A 267 -16.31 12.45 9.18
CA ASN A 267 -15.92 13.01 10.48
C ASN A 267 -14.42 13.38 10.50
N PRO A 268 -13.92 14.13 11.50
CA PRO A 268 -12.51 14.55 11.57
C PRO A 268 -11.47 13.43 11.40
N ALA A 269 -11.76 12.22 11.88
CA ALA A 269 -10.83 11.09 11.77
C ALA A 269 -10.83 10.46 10.36
N GLU A 270 -11.98 10.44 9.70
CA GLU A 270 -12.14 9.98 8.32
C GLU A 270 -11.60 11.00 7.32
N LEU A 271 -11.83 12.28 7.59
CA LEU A 271 -11.29 13.39 6.82
C LEU A 271 -9.76 13.34 6.78
N LEU A 272 -9.14 12.99 7.90
CA LEU A 272 -7.69 12.81 7.98
C LEU A 272 -7.16 11.72 7.02
N LEU A 273 -7.91 10.64 6.78
CA LEU A 273 -7.53 9.60 5.81
C LEU A 273 -7.59 10.10 4.37
N TRP A 274 -8.45 11.08 4.10
CA TRP A 274 -8.56 11.73 2.80
C TRP A 274 -7.44 12.75 2.59
N ILE A 275 -7.14 13.57 3.59
CA ILE A 275 -6.14 14.66 3.49
C ILE A 275 -4.71 14.13 3.59
N VAL A 276 -4.47 13.20 4.52
CA VAL A 276 -3.14 12.66 4.80
C VAL A 276 -3.13 11.20 4.34
N PRO A 277 -2.50 10.87 3.20
CA PRO A 277 -2.33 9.49 2.75
C PRO A 277 -1.42 8.74 3.73
N ASN A 278 -2.01 8.20 4.79
CA ASN A 278 -1.26 7.62 5.89
C ASN A 278 -0.71 6.25 5.48
N ASN A 279 0.61 6.17 5.26
CA ASN A 279 1.35 4.92 5.04
C ASN A 279 1.21 3.89 6.19
N LYS A 280 0.64 4.25 7.35
CA LYS A 280 0.33 3.29 8.44
C LYS A 280 -1.00 2.57 8.27
N GLY A 281 -1.95 3.13 7.53
CA GLY A 281 -3.28 2.54 7.34
C GLY A 281 -3.26 1.36 6.37
N ILE A 282 -2.39 1.42 5.36
CA ILE A 282 -2.27 0.42 4.29
C ILE A 282 -1.80 -0.95 4.83
N SER A 283 -1.03 -0.99 5.93
CA SER A 283 -0.45 -2.23 6.47
C SER A 283 -1.38 -3.06 7.37
N GLN A 284 -2.56 -2.57 7.77
CA GLN A 284 -3.44 -3.32 8.69
C GLN A 284 -4.52 -4.18 8.01
N GLU A 285 -4.66 -4.11 6.68
CA GLU A 285 -5.76 -4.75 5.93
C GLU A 285 -5.31 -5.75 4.84
N GLU A 286 -4.12 -6.34 4.97
CA GLU A 286 -3.62 -7.31 3.98
C GLU A 286 -4.16 -8.74 4.18
N ILE A 287 -4.39 -9.48 3.08
CA ILE A 287 -4.58 -10.94 3.12
C ILE A 287 -3.25 -11.55 3.58
N LYS A 288 -3.20 -12.01 4.83
CA LYS A 288 -1.99 -12.63 5.39
C LYS A 288 -1.64 -13.91 4.65
N VAL A 289 -0.49 -13.91 3.97
CA VAL A 289 0.03 -15.04 3.20
C VAL A 289 1.09 -15.81 3.99
N VAL A 290 1.01 -17.14 4.03
CA VAL A 290 2.02 -18.02 4.62
C VAL A 290 2.51 -19.04 3.60
N VAL A 291 3.81 -19.07 3.32
CA VAL A 291 4.46 -20.06 2.47
C VAL A 291 4.92 -21.25 3.33
N ALA A 292 4.17 -22.35 3.25
CA ALA A 292 4.45 -23.55 4.02
C ALA A 292 5.35 -24.54 3.26
N GLY A 293 6.53 -24.84 3.77
CA GLY A 293 7.46 -25.78 3.14
C GLY A 293 7.12 -27.23 3.43
N LEU A 294 6.95 -28.04 2.38
CA LEU A 294 6.58 -29.46 2.50
C LEU A 294 7.64 -30.29 3.26
N ALA A 295 8.92 -29.96 3.10
CA ALA A 295 10.05 -30.67 3.69
C ALA A 295 10.68 -29.91 4.88
N GLY A 296 9.99 -28.91 5.43
CA GLY A 296 10.52 -28.02 6.48
C GLY A 296 10.68 -26.58 5.98
N LYS A 297 11.35 -25.75 6.78
CA LYS A 297 11.58 -24.33 6.49
C LYS A 297 12.84 -24.03 5.66
N ASP A 298 13.58 -25.07 5.27
CA ASP A 298 14.82 -24.88 4.53
C ASP A 298 14.54 -24.32 3.13
N PRO A 299 15.41 -23.43 2.60
CA PRO A 299 15.24 -22.89 1.27
C PRO A 299 15.17 -23.99 0.20
N VAL A 300 14.17 -23.91 -0.66
CA VAL A 300 13.92 -24.87 -1.73
C VAL A 300 14.41 -24.29 -3.04
N GLN A 301 15.40 -24.95 -3.65
CA GLN A 301 15.85 -24.61 -5.00
C GLN A 301 14.82 -25.11 -6.02
N CYS A 302 14.50 -24.21 -6.93
CA CYS A 302 13.43 -24.37 -7.89
C CYS A 302 14.04 -24.80 -9.22
N SER A 303 13.20 -25.29 -10.13
CA SER A 303 13.68 -25.87 -11.39
C SER A 303 14.40 -24.89 -12.35
N ARG A 304 14.51 -23.60 -12.01
CA ARG A 304 15.23 -22.54 -12.76
C ARG A 304 16.09 -21.70 -11.81
N ASP A 305 16.66 -22.35 -10.81
CA ASP A 305 17.67 -21.82 -9.87
C ASP A 305 17.24 -20.64 -8.98
N VAL A 306 15.97 -20.22 -9.06
CA VAL A 306 15.33 -19.42 -8.01
C VAL A 306 15.28 -20.25 -6.72
N VAL A 307 15.47 -19.61 -5.58
CA VAL A 307 15.35 -20.23 -4.26
C VAL A 307 14.18 -19.59 -3.54
N ILE A 308 13.27 -20.41 -2.99
CA ILE A 308 12.20 -19.93 -2.12
C ILE A 308 12.51 -20.33 -0.70
N CYS A 309 12.42 -19.37 0.22
CA CYS A 309 12.47 -19.61 1.65
C CYS A 309 11.03 -19.73 2.15
N PRO A 310 10.59 -20.91 2.61
CA PRO A 310 9.29 -21.03 3.27
C PRO A 310 9.28 -20.25 4.59
N ASP A 311 8.16 -19.62 4.93
CA ASP A 311 7.99 -18.91 6.21
C ASP A 311 7.99 -19.90 7.38
N MET A 312 7.45 -21.10 7.16
CA MET A 312 7.39 -22.18 8.13
C MET A 312 7.23 -23.55 7.45
N SER A 313 7.35 -24.63 8.21
CA SER A 313 7.03 -25.97 7.72
C SER A 313 5.52 -26.18 7.56
N LEU A 314 5.11 -27.15 6.73
CA LEU A 314 3.70 -27.54 6.60
C LEU A 314 3.07 -28.00 7.92
N GLU A 315 3.87 -28.62 8.80
CA GLU A 315 3.40 -29.07 10.12
C GLU A 315 3.09 -27.88 11.04
N GLU A 316 4.00 -26.89 11.09
CA GLU A 316 3.79 -25.66 11.85
C GLU A 316 2.60 -24.87 11.31
N ALA A 317 2.47 -24.76 9.99
CA ALA A 317 1.36 -24.08 9.36
C ALA A 317 0.04 -24.75 9.74
N ARG A 318 -0.06 -26.09 9.62
CA ARG A 318 -1.27 -26.83 10.02
C ARG A 318 -1.66 -26.58 11.48
N ALA A 319 -0.69 -26.46 12.38
CA ALA A 319 -0.95 -26.18 13.80
C ALA A 319 -1.51 -24.77 14.06
N GLN A 320 -1.24 -23.80 13.18
CA GLN A 320 -1.71 -22.41 13.29
C GLN A 320 -3.06 -22.16 12.63
N GLY A 321 -3.57 -23.10 11.82
CA GLY A 321 -4.86 -22.99 11.16
C GLY A 321 -6.05 -22.87 12.12
N PRO A 322 -7.27 -22.65 11.61
CA PRO A 322 -7.68 -22.81 10.21
C PRO A 322 -7.29 -21.65 9.28
N TYR A 323 -7.19 -21.95 7.98
CA TYR A 323 -6.94 -21.03 6.87
C TYR A 323 -8.15 -20.93 5.94
N ASP A 324 -8.37 -19.74 5.39
CA ASP A 324 -9.55 -19.47 4.56
C ASP A 324 -9.40 -20.03 3.15
N VAL A 325 -8.15 -20.05 2.65
CA VAL A 325 -7.78 -20.73 1.40
C VAL A 325 -6.46 -21.50 1.54
N VAL A 326 -6.43 -22.69 0.95
CA VAL A 326 -5.21 -23.49 0.73
C VAL A 326 -4.89 -23.49 -0.76
N VAL A 327 -3.71 -23.00 -1.13
CA VAL A 327 -3.28 -22.91 -2.53
C VAL A 327 -2.22 -23.95 -2.87
N LEU A 328 -2.48 -24.78 -3.89
CA LEU A 328 -1.56 -25.77 -4.44
C LEU A 328 -0.87 -25.25 -5.71
N PRO A 329 0.46 -25.12 -5.71
CA PRO A 329 1.17 -24.67 -6.89
C PRO A 329 1.36 -25.76 -7.92
N GLY A 330 1.66 -25.32 -9.13
CA GLY A 330 2.11 -26.19 -10.20
C GLY A 330 3.61 -26.46 -10.18
N GLY A 331 4.12 -26.84 -11.35
CA GLY A 331 5.49 -27.33 -11.53
C GLY A 331 5.52 -28.86 -11.45
N ASN A 332 6.37 -29.49 -12.26
CA ASN A 332 6.36 -30.94 -12.42
C ASN A 332 6.68 -31.67 -11.11
N LEU A 333 7.91 -31.48 -10.59
CA LEU A 333 8.35 -32.16 -9.36
C LEU A 333 7.56 -31.69 -8.13
N GLY A 334 7.24 -30.38 -8.06
CA GLY A 334 6.44 -29.82 -6.97
C GLY A 334 5.05 -30.46 -6.88
N ALA A 335 4.29 -30.48 -7.98
CA ALA A 335 2.96 -31.10 -8.01
C ALA A 335 3.01 -32.61 -7.76
N GLN A 336 4.08 -33.30 -8.19
CA GLN A 336 4.30 -34.70 -7.86
C GLN A 336 4.49 -34.90 -6.35
N ASN A 337 5.37 -34.12 -5.71
CA ASN A 337 5.59 -34.21 -4.26
C ASN A 337 4.32 -33.92 -3.46
N LEU A 338 3.50 -32.96 -3.91
CA LEU A 338 2.19 -32.67 -3.31
C LEU A 338 1.21 -33.84 -3.47
N SER A 339 1.21 -34.50 -4.63
CA SER A 339 0.37 -35.67 -4.93
C SER A 339 0.77 -36.90 -4.10
N GLU A 340 2.05 -37.03 -3.75
CA GLU A 340 2.60 -38.16 -3.00
C GLU A 340 2.56 -37.93 -1.48
N SER A 341 2.36 -36.69 -1.02
CA SER A 341 2.39 -36.34 0.40
C SER A 341 1.10 -36.72 1.15
N PRO A 342 1.18 -37.57 2.18
CA PRO A 342 0.04 -37.83 3.07
C PRO A 342 -0.39 -36.59 3.87
N ALA A 343 0.56 -35.72 4.25
CA ALA A 343 0.24 -34.50 4.99
C ALA A 343 -0.62 -33.54 4.14
N VAL A 344 -0.34 -33.44 2.84
CA VAL A 344 -1.16 -32.65 1.90
C VAL A 344 -2.57 -33.24 1.77
N LYS A 345 -2.70 -34.56 1.76
CA LYS A 345 -4.02 -35.23 1.78
C LYS A 345 -4.86 -34.79 2.98
N GLU A 346 -4.26 -34.80 4.17
CA GLU A 346 -4.94 -34.43 5.41
C GLU A 346 -5.39 -32.97 5.36
N VAL A 347 -4.49 -32.05 4.98
CA VAL A 347 -4.81 -30.62 4.86
C VAL A 347 -5.96 -30.37 3.88
N LEU A 348 -5.93 -31.02 2.71
CA LEU A 348 -7.00 -30.84 1.70
C LEU A 348 -8.33 -31.45 2.13
N ALA A 349 -8.30 -32.62 2.79
CA ALA A 349 -9.51 -33.25 3.32
C ALA A 349 -10.15 -32.41 4.42
N GLU A 350 -9.34 -31.85 5.33
CA GLU A 350 -9.80 -30.93 6.37
C GLU A 350 -10.41 -29.67 5.76
N GLN A 351 -9.72 -29.05 4.80
CA GLN A 351 -10.19 -27.85 4.09
C GLN A 351 -11.53 -28.10 3.38
N ASP A 352 -11.65 -29.21 2.63
CA ASP A 352 -12.86 -29.58 1.90
C ASP A 352 -14.03 -29.87 2.85
N SER A 353 -13.76 -30.55 3.98
CA SER A 353 -14.77 -30.87 5.00
C SER A 353 -15.42 -29.63 5.61
N ARG A 354 -14.65 -28.53 5.76
CA ARG A 354 -15.15 -27.25 6.26
C ARG A 354 -15.63 -26.30 5.16
N LYS A 355 -15.59 -26.72 3.89
CA LYS A 355 -15.90 -25.86 2.73
C LYS A 355 -15.01 -24.61 2.63
N GLY A 356 -13.80 -24.68 3.20
CA GLY A 356 -12.79 -23.65 3.01
C GLY A 356 -12.24 -23.72 1.58
N PHE A 357 -11.76 -22.60 1.05
CA PHE A 357 -11.34 -22.59 -0.35
C PHE A 357 -10.11 -23.48 -0.59
N ILE A 358 -10.13 -24.22 -1.70
CA ILE A 358 -9.01 -24.99 -2.21
C ILE A 358 -8.70 -24.46 -3.61
N ALA A 359 -7.54 -23.84 -3.75
CA ALA A 359 -7.10 -23.27 -5.00
C ALA A 359 -5.92 -24.07 -5.59
N ALA A 360 -5.87 -24.29 -6.90
CA ALA A 360 -4.76 -25.01 -7.52
C ALA A 360 -4.48 -24.55 -8.96
N ILE A 361 -3.21 -24.35 -9.29
CA ILE A 361 -2.81 -23.81 -10.60
C ILE A 361 -1.86 -24.73 -11.37
N CYS A 362 -1.95 -24.68 -12.70
CA CYS A 362 -1.04 -25.37 -13.61
C CYS A 362 -1.10 -26.91 -13.42
N ALA A 363 -0.07 -27.54 -12.89
CA ALA A 363 -0.05 -28.97 -12.58
C ALA A 363 -0.56 -29.31 -11.16
N GLY A 364 -0.73 -28.30 -10.29
CA GLY A 364 -1.17 -28.45 -8.91
C GLY A 364 -2.48 -29.22 -8.73
N PRO A 365 -3.50 -29.05 -9.60
CA PRO A 365 -4.75 -29.81 -9.50
C PRO A 365 -4.57 -31.34 -9.54
N THR A 366 -3.45 -31.85 -10.06
CA THR A 366 -3.18 -33.30 -10.07
C THR A 366 -3.02 -33.90 -8.66
N ALA A 367 -2.70 -33.07 -7.65
CA ALA A 367 -2.72 -33.50 -6.26
C ALA A 367 -4.15 -33.69 -5.73
N LEU A 368 -5.14 -32.93 -6.22
CA LEU A 368 -6.55 -33.15 -5.89
C LEU A 368 -7.00 -34.52 -6.39
N LEU A 369 -6.64 -34.88 -7.63
CA LEU A 369 -6.90 -36.20 -8.19
C LEU A 369 -6.25 -37.32 -7.36
N ALA A 370 -4.96 -37.18 -7.04
CA ALA A 370 -4.22 -38.19 -6.28
C ALA A 370 -4.81 -38.45 -4.89
N HIS A 371 -5.34 -37.39 -4.26
CA HIS A 371 -5.91 -37.44 -2.92
C HIS A 371 -7.43 -37.69 -2.87
N GLY A 372 -8.09 -37.73 -4.03
CA GLY A 372 -9.52 -37.99 -4.13
C GLY A 372 -10.40 -36.81 -3.69
N ILE A 373 -9.91 -35.58 -3.87
CA ILE A 373 -10.55 -34.36 -3.38
C ILE A 373 -11.39 -33.71 -4.48
N GLY A 374 -12.64 -33.33 -4.17
CA GLY A 374 -13.48 -32.58 -5.11
C GLY A 374 -13.98 -33.37 -6.32
N PHE A 375 -14.15 -34.69 -6.24
CA PHE A 375 -14.71 -35.48 -7.34
C PHE A 375 -16.11 -34.99 -7.77
N GLY A 376 -16.36 -34.98 -9.07
CA GLY A 376 -17.58 -34.46 -9.71
C GLY A 376 -17.56 -32.96 -10.03
N ARG A 377 -16.55 -32.23 -9.53
CA ARG A 377 -16.38 -30.78 -9.74
C ARG A 377 -15.78 -30.46 -11.10
N SER A 378 -15.98 -29.22 -11.50
CA SER A 378 -15.37 -28.62 -12.67
C SER A 378 -13.97 -28.12 -12.35
N VAL A 379 -12.98 -28.48 -13.17
CA VAL A 379 -11.56 -28.14 -12.93
C VAL A 379 -10.88 -27.79 -14.25
N THR A 380 -9.82 -26.98 -14.18
CA THR A 380 -8.91 -26.74 -15.29
C THR A 380 -7.47 -26.97 -14.85
N THR A 381 -6.57 -27.25 -15.79
CA THR A 381 -5.15 -27.51 -15.52
C THR A 381 -4.28 -26.94 -16.63
N HIS A 382 -2.96 -27.05 -16.46
CA HIS A 382 -2.03 -26.92 -17.57
C HIS A 382 -2.38 -27.92 -18.67
N PRO A 383 -2.29 -27.55 -19.96
CA PRO A 383 -2.60 -28.46 -21.07
C PRO A 383 -1.85 -29.80 -20.98
N LEU A 384 -0.58 -29.77 -20.58
CA LEU A 384 0.25 -30.98 -20.41
C LEU A 384 -0.20 -31.89 -19.24
N ALA A 385 -1.00 -31.37 -18.31
CA ALA A 385 -1.53 -32.13 -17.18
C ALA A 385 -2.97 -32.61 -17.42
N LYS A 386 -3.61 -32.20 -18.52
CA LYS A 386 -5.02 -32.52 -18.84
C LYS A 386 -5.28 -34.02 -18.88
N ASP A 387 -4.47 -34.77 -19.61
CA ASP A 387 -4.66 -36.22 -19.76
C ASP A 387 -4.53 -36.95 -18.43
N LYS A 388 -3.58 -36.52 -17.58
CA LYS A 388 -3.42 -37.05 -16.22
C LYS A 388 -4.64 -36.71 -15.36
N MET A 389 -5.10 -35.47 -15.40
CA MET A 389 -6.24 -35.00 -14.59
C MET A 389 -7.55 -35.72 -14.95
N MET A 390 -7.73 -36.03 -16.24
CA MET A 390 -8.94 -36.68 -16.75
C MET A 390 -8.90 -38.21 -16.66
N ALA A 391 -7.81 -38.79 -16.16
CA ALA A 391 -7.75 -40.23 -15.93
C ALA A 391 -8.82 -40.64 -14.90
N GLY A 392 -9.69 -41.57 -15.30
CA GLY A 392 -10.75 -42.11 -14.43
C GLY A 392 -12.05 -41.31 -14.40
N ASP A 393 -12.21 -40.28 -15.24
CA ASP A 393 -13.45 -39.50 -15.40
C ASP A 393 -14.02 -38.93 -14.08
N HIS A 394 -13.13 -38.58 -13.14
CA HIS A 394 -13.50 -38.09 -11.81
C HIS A 394 -13.95 -36.62 -11.78
N TYR A 395 -13.67 -35.83 -12.82
CA TYR A 395 -13.93 -34.39 -12.87
C TYR A 395 -14.55 -33.97 -14.20
N LYS A 396 -15.16 -32.78 -14.24
CA LYS A 396 -15.58 -32.11 -15.47
C LYS A 396 -14.48 -31.15 -15.94
N TYR A 397 -13.88 -31.41 -17.09
CA TYR A 397 -12.82 -30.52 -17.58
C TYR A 397 -13.39 -29.22 -18.11
N SER A 398 -12.77 -28.10 -17.73
CA SER A 398 -13.04 -26.77 -18.28
C SER A 398 -11.81 -26.22 -18.99
N GLU A 399 -12.03 -25.53 -20.11
CA GLU A 399 -10.98 -24.80 -20.83
C GLU A 399 -10.91 -23.32 -20.43
N LYS A 400 -11.71 -22.87 -19.44
CA LYS A 400 -11.59 -21.51 -18.90
C LYS A 400 -10.20 -21.25 -18.34
N ARG A 401 -9.73 -20.01 -18.45
CA ARG A 401 -8.44 -19.57 -17.91
C ARG A 401 -8.36 -19.76 -16.39
N VAL A 402 -9.47 -19.47 -15.72
CA VAL A 402 -9.74 -19.78 -14.30
C VAL A 402 -11.13 -20.43 -14.19
N GLU A 403 -11.23 -21.56 -13.51
CA GLU A 403 -12.48 -22.28 -13.24
C GLU A 403 -12.77 -22.27 -11.74
N LYS A 404 -13.93 -21.76 -11.35
CA LYS A 404 -14.45 -21.81 -9.98
C LYS A 404 -15.69 -22.71 -9.94
N ASP A 405 -15.68 -23.73 -9.09
CA ASP A 405 -16.82 -24.60 -8.79
C ASP A 405 -16.93 -24.76 -7.26
N GLU A 406 -17.95 -24.16 -6.65
CA GLU A 406 -18.07 -24.00 -5.20
C GLU A 406 -16.80 -23.37 -4.57
N HIS A 407 -16.19 -24.05 -3.59
CA HIS A 407 -14.97 -23.63 -2.90
C HIS A 407 -13.70 -24.11 -3.61
N PHE A 408 -13.79 -24.68 -4.82
CA PHE A 408 -12.63 -25.03 -5.65
C PHE A 408 -12.34 -23.96 -6.68
N ILE A 409 -11.07 -23.52 -6.75
CA ILE A 409 -10.60 -22.54 -7.72
C ILE A 409 -9.40 -23.15 -8.46
N THR A 410 -9.49 -23.33 -9.77
CA THR A 410 -8.38 -23.88 -10.55
C THR A 410 -7.99 -22.98 -11.72
N SER A 411 -6.71 -22.99 -12.08
CA SER A 411 -6.18 -22.12 -13.16
C SER A 411 -5.16 -22.85 -14.03
N ARG A 412 -5.06 -22.43 -15.30
CA ARG A 412 -4.38 -23.22 -16.35
C ARG A 412 -2.87 -23.17 -16.29
N GLY A 413 -2.25 -22.06 -15.91
CA GLY A 413 -0.80 -21.94 -16.09
C GLY A 413 -0.25 -20.60 -15.70
N PRO A 414 1.03 -20.35 -16.03
CA PRO A 414 1.65 -19.10 -15.65
C PRO A 414 0.89 -17.88 -16.21
N GLY A 415 0.56 -17.89 -17.50
CA GLY A 415 -0.18 -16.81 -18.14
C GLY A 415 -1.59 -16.53 -17.62
N THR A 416 -2.10 -17.30 -16.64
CA THR A 416 -3.39 -17.10 -15.97
C THR A 416 -3.24 -16.85 -14.46
N SER A 417 -2.02 -16.57 -14.00
CA SER A 417 -1.72 -16.33 -12.57
C SER A 417 -2.37 -15.07 -12.01
N PHE A 418 -2.43 -14.00 -12.80
CA PHE A 418 -3.09 -12.76 -12.42
C PHE A 418 -4.58 -12.95 -12.19
N GLU A 419 -5.29 -13.47 -13.19
CA GLU A 419 -6.71 -13.81 -13.10
C GLU A 419 -7.01 -14.81 -11.96
N PHE A 420 -6.07 -15.71 -11.67
CA PHE A 420 -6.20 -16.67 -10.57
C PHE A 420 -6.11 -16.01 -9.21
N GLY A 421 -5.14 -15.11 -9.01
CA GLY A 421 -5.01 -14.32 -7.78
C GLY A 421 -6.25 -13.45 -7.57
N LEU A 422 -6.67 -12.71 -8.59
CA LEU A 422 -7.87 -11.87 -8.53
C LEU A 422 -9.14 -12.68 -8.24
N ARG A 423 -9.28 -13.89 -8.80
CA ARG A 423 -10.42 -14.77 -8.47
C ARG A 423 -10.40 -15.25 -7.02
N ILE A 424 -9.22 -15.46 -6.42
CA ILE A 424 -9.12 -15.80 -4.99
C ILE A 424 -9.56 -14.60 -4.16
N VAL A 425 -9.07 -13.39 -4.48
CA VAL A 425 -9.49 -12.14 -3.82
C VAL A 425 -11.01 -11.95 -3.95
N GLU A 426 -11.57 -12.09 -5.15
CA GLU A 426 -13.01 -12.01 -5.42
C GLU A 426 -13.81 -12.97 -4.53
N CYS A 427 -13.31 -14.19 -4.31
CA CYS A 427 -13.98 -15.19 -3.50
C CYS A 427 -13.90 -14.93 -1.99
N LEU A 428 -12.85 -14.24 -1.53
CA LEU A 428 -12.61 -13.97 -0.10
C LEU A 428 -13.21 -12.63 0.33
N LEU A 429 -13.03 -11.60 -0.49
CA LEU A 429 -13.30 -10.20 -0.13
C LEU A 429 -14.38 -9.56 -1.03
N GLY A 430 -14.80 -10.22 -2.11
CA GLY A 430 -15.83 -9.72 -3.01
C GLY A 430 -15.29 -9.11 -4.31
N GLN A 431 -16.20 -8.89 -5.25
CA GLN A 431 -15.87 -8.42 -6.61
C GLN A 431 -15.27 -7.00 -6.60
N GLU A 432 -15.78 -6.14 -5.74
CA GLU A 432 -15.35 -4.74 -5.59
C GLU A 432 -13.87 -4.64 -5.23
N VAL A 433 -13.44 -5.34 -4.18
CA VAL A 433 -12.02 -5.41 -3.78
C VAL A 433 -11.17 -5.98 -4.91
N ALA A 434 -11.63 -7.02 -5.60
CA ALA A 434 -10.89 -7.59 -6.73
C ALA A 434 -10.73 -6.60 -7.90
N ASP A 435 -11.72 -5.75 -8.17
CA ASP A 435 -11.65 -4.72 -9.20
C ASP A 435 -10.73 -3.57 -8.79
N GLN A 436 -10.75 -3.15 -7.52
CA GLN A 436 -9.80 -2.19 -6.95
C GLN A 436 -8.35 -2.69 -7.07
N VAL A 437 -8.09 -3.95 -6.73
CA VAL A 437 -6.76 -4.58 -6.90
C VAL A 437 -6.34 -4.56 -8.36
N LYS A 438 -7.27 -4.89 -9.26
CA LYS A 438 -6.98 -5.06 -10.68
C LYS A 438 -6.66 -3.73 -11.37
N ALA A 439 -7.30 -2.64 -10.98
CA ALA A 439 -7.16 -1.33 -11.61
C ALA A 439 -5.70 -0.83 -11.72
N PRO A 440 -4.88 -0.77 -10.65
CA PRO A 440 -3.49 -0.32 -10.73
C PRO A 440 -2.54 -1.33 -11.40
N MET A 441 -2.99 -2.56 -11.68
CA MET A 441 -2.12 -3.63 -12.22
C MET A 441 -1.94 -3.62 -13.74
N ILE A 442 -2.74 -2.82 -14.46
CA ILE A 442 -2.64 -2.64 -15.93
C ILE A 442 -2.63 -4.01 -16.67
N LEU A 443 -3.59 -4.89 -16.36
CA LEU A 443 -3.67 -6.29 -16.83
C LEU A 443 -4.37 -6.50 -18.18
#